data_AF-A0A7S4MV18-F1
#
_entry.id   AF-A0A7S4MV18-F1
#
_cell.length_a   1.000
_cell.length_b   1.000
_cell.length_c   1.000
_cell.angle_alpha   90.00
_cell.angle_beta   90.00
_cell.angle_gamma   90.00
#
_symmetry.space_group_name_H-M   'P 1'
#
loop_
_entity.id
_entity.type
_entity.pdbx_description
1 polymer ?
#
loop_
_entity_poly.entity_id
_entity_poly.type
_entity_poly.pdbx_seq_one_letter_code
_entity_poly.pdbx_strand_id
1 'polypeptide(L)'
;HQPSSTLPCLRNGGRYSLMTARSDLDLPEYSDVVEAAAILDGVANKTDVLTSRTLDKELGVRVFVKPENLQRMGAFKFRGGYNALSHLTPDERKRGVVTFSSGNHAQAIALSARILGMEATIIMPKDAPKLKVDATRGYGGNVIFYDRYKEDRDTIAADIIGKTGAIFIPPYDHKHVIAGQGTAGKELFEDVGEIDFLFVCVGGGGLISGCALAASRLSPKCRVIGVEPEAGNDAQQSLERGSIVHIDTPKTIADGAQTQHIGKLTFGIMREKVDKIITVTDDELISCMHFFGERMKMIVEPTGCLGLAGLKKLVASGDIPPDSRCGVVI
;
A
#
# COMPACT_ATOMS: atom_id res chain seq x y z
N HIS A 1 -46.20 25.87 46.78
CA HIS A 1 -44.78 25.53 47.05
C HIS A 1 -43.90 26.00 45.88
N GLN A 2 -43.14 27.06 46.15
CA GLN A 2 -42.05 27.72 45.40
C GLN A 2 -41.26 28.50 46.48
N PRO A 3 -40.07 29.09 46.25
CA PRO A 3 -38.91 28.68 45.44
C PRO A 3 -37.55 28.99 46.17
N SER A 4 -36.43 28.89 45.44
CA SER A 4 -35.10 29.52 45.69
C SER A 4 -34.28 28.92 46.85
N SER A 5 -32.95 28.94 46.91
CA SER A 5 -31.80 29.37 46.10
C SER A 5 -30.57 28.77 46.81
N THR A 6 -29.49 28.45 46.09
CA THR A 6 -28.09 28.64 46.55
C THR A 6 -27.11 28.06 45.53
N LEU A 7 -26.34 28.96 44.93
CA LEU A 7 -25.02 28.69 44.33
C LEU A 7 -23.99 29.32 45.26
N PRO A 8 -22.82 28.69 45.40
CA PRO A 8 -21.59 29.47 45.41
C PRO A 8 -20.61 28.99 44.34
N CYS A 9 -20.16 29.94 43.53
CA CYS A 9 -18.94 29.84 42.74
C CYS A 9 -17.73 29.69 43.66
N LEU A 10 -16.91 28.67 43.44
CA LEU A 10 -15.48 28.72 43.76
C LEU A 10 -14.68 28.20 42.57
N ARG A 11 -13.93 29.13 41.97
CA ARG A 11 -12.85 28.88 41.02
C ARG A 11 -11.79 28.01 41.68
N ASN A 12 -11.27 27.02 40.96
CA ASN A 12 -9.84 26.73 41.02
C ASN A 12 -9.37 26.21 39.67
N GLY A 13 -8.35 26.89 39.14
CA GLY A 13 -7.74 26.62 37.84
C GLY A 13 -6.97 25.30 37.88
N GLY A 14 -7.35 24.37 37.01
CA GLY A 14 -6.55 23.23 36.61
C GLY A 14 -6.09 23.45 35.18
N ARG A 15 -4.77 23.52 34.99
CA ARG A 15 -4.12 23.57 33.68
C ARG A 15 -4.59 22.37 32.85
N TYR A 16 -5.26 22.61 31.73
CA TYR A 16 -5.41 21.60 30.68
C TYR A 16 -4.02 21.38 30.07
N SER A 17 -3.30 20.42 30.63
CA SER A 17 -2.15 19.82 29.95
C SER A 17 -2.70 19.19 28.67
N LEU A 18 -2.26 19.70 27.52
CA LEU A 18 -2.41 19.05 26.22
C LEU A 18 -1.64 17.72 26.27
N MET A 19 -2.25 16.70 26.86
CA MET A 19 -1.91 15.32 26.55
C MET A 19 -2.32 15.10 25.10
N THR A 20 -1.33 15.15 24.21
CA THR A 20 -1.42 14.58 22.87
C THR A 20 -1.97 13.18 23.01
N ALA A 21 -3.23 12.97 22.60
CA ALA A 21 -3.81 11.65 22.48
C ALA A 21 -2.97 10.89 21.45
N ARG A 22 -2.01 10.08 21.93
CA ARG A 22 -1.53 8.95 21.15
C ARG A 22 -2.78 8.13 20.86
N SER A 23 -3.15 8.04 19.59
CA SER A 23 -4.21 7.12 19.20
C SER A 23 -3.73 5.72 19.56
N ASP A 24 -4.42 5.04 20.48
CA ASP A 24 -4.26 3.61 20.83
C ASP A 24 -4.64 2.70 19.64
N LEU A 25 -4.14 3.01 18.44
CA LEU A 25 -4.23 2.13 17.30
C LEU A 25 -3.19 1.04 17.51
N ASP A 26 -3.66 -0.19 17.58
CA ASP A 26 -2.82 -1.37 17.57
C ASP A 26 -2.22 -1.50 16.15
N LEU A 27 -1.00 -1.01 15.97
CA LEU A 27 -0.29 -0.97 14.68
C LEU A 27 0.57 -2.23 14.51
N PRO A 28 0.67 -2.79 13.29
CA PRO A 28 1.62 -3.87 13.04
C PRO A 28 3.07 -3.36 13.20
N GLU A 29 3.93 -4.25 13.66
CA GLU A 29 5.35 -4.04 13.87
C GLU A 29 6.19 -4.85 12.86
N TYR A 30 7.51 -4.71 12.93
CA TYR A 30 8.41 -5.50 12.07
C TYR A 30 8.31 -7.01 12.34
N SER A 31 7.97 -7.44 13.57
CA SER A 31 7.72 -8.85 13.89
C SER A 31 6.60 -9.45 13.03
N ASP A 32 5.53 -8.71 12.78
CA ASP A 32 4.45 -9.16 11.90
C ASP A 32 4.94 -9.34 10.45
N VAL A 33 5.88 -8.50 9.99
CA VAL A 33 6.53 -8.66 8.67
C VAL A 33 7.38 -9.93 8.62
N VAL A 34 8.08 -10.27 9.71
CA VAL A 34 8.86 -11.51 9.82
C VAL A 34 7.95 -12.73 9.81
N GLU A 35 6.84 -12.70 10.54
CA GLU A 35 5.82 -13.76 10.52
C GLU A 35 5.22 -13.93 9.12
N ALA A 36 4.86 -12.81 8.47
CA ALA A 36 4.35 -12.83 7.10
C ALA A 36 5.37 -13.43 6.12
N ALA A 37 6.66 -13.16 6.29
CA ALA A 37 7.71 -13.74 5.45
C ALA A 37 7.78 -15.26 5.61
N ALA A 38 7.61 -15.78 6.84
CA ALA A 38 7.55 -17.23 7.07
C ALA A 38 6.31 -17.88 6.44
N ILE A 39 5.17 -17.21 6.47
CA ILE A 39 3.92 -17.67 5.83
C ILE A 39 4.03 -17.69 4.30
N LEU A 40 4.76 -16.73 3.72
CA LEU A 40 4.92 -16.57 2.28
C LEU A 40 6.04 -17.45 1.69
N ASP A 41 6.88 -18.06 2.54
CA ASP A 41 7.99 -18.91 2.10
C ASP A 41 7.47 -20.11 1.28
N GLY A 42 8.10 -20.34 0.13
CA GLY A 42 7.67 -21.36 -0.84
C GLY A 42 6.36 -21.08 -1.57
N VAL A 43 5.67 -19.96 -1.29
CA VAL A 43 4.37 -19.62 -1.92
C VAL A 43 4.43 -18.36 -2.77
N ALA A 44 5.09 -17.30 -2.28
CA ALA A 44 5.39 -16.10 -3.05
C ALA A 44 6.71 -16.25 -3.81
N ASN A 45 6.85 -15.55 -4.93
CA ASN A 45 8.13 -15.44 -5.60
C ASN A 45 9.05 -14.56 -4.73
N LYS A 46 10.26 -15.03 -4.41
CA LYS A 46 11.34 -14.14 -3.98
C LYS A 46 11.87 -13.43 -5.22
N THR A 47 11.43 -12.19 -5.44
CA THR A 47 11.77 -11.40 -6.63
C THR A 47 13.22 -10.90 -6.54
N ASP A 48 14.10 -11.33 -7.43
CA ASP A 48 15.52 -10.94 -7.38
C ASP A 48 15.68 -9.42 -7.58
N VAL A 49 16.56 -8.80 -6.79
CA VAL A 49 16.88 -7.39 -6.92
C VAL A 49 17.66 -7.14 -8.21
N LEU A 50 17.19 -6.18 -9.01
CA LEU A 50 17.81 -5.80 -10.27
C LEU A 50 18.58 -4.49 -10.14
N THR A 51 19.63 -4.34 -10.95
CA THR A 51 20.44 -3.12 -11.05
C THR A 51 20.61 -2.72 -12.50
N SER A 52 20.92 -1.46 -12.76
CA SER A 52 21.17 -0.95 -14.12
C SER A 52 22.34 0.01 -14.13
N ARG A 53 23.45 -0.39 -14.76
CA ARG A 53 24.63 0.49 -14.94
C ARG A 53 24.29 1.78 -15.69
N THR A 54 23.31 1.72 -16.59
CA THR A 54 22.81 2.92 -17.29
C THR A 54 22.11 3.85 -16.31
N LEU A 55 21.26 3.31 -15.43
CA LEU A 55 20.55 4.10 -14.42
C LEU A 55 21.52 4.71 -13.41
N ASP A 56 22.45 3.91 -12.90
CA ASP A 56 23.46 4.35 -11.94
C ASP A 56 24.29 5.52 -12.51
N LYS A 57 24.74 5.38 -13.76
CA LYS A 57 25.52 6.42 -14.45
C LYS A 57 24.68 7.68 -14.72
N GLU A 58 23.42 7.53 -15.10
CA GLU A 58 22.52 8.65 -15.38
C GLU A 58 22.24 9.47 -14.13
N LEU A 59 22.08 8.81 -12.98
CA LEU A 59 21.67 9.45 -11.73
C LEU A 59 22.83 9.75 -10.78
N GLY A 60 24.03 9.21 -11.02
CA GLY A 60 25.17 9.38 -10.12
C GLY A 60 24.98 8.73 -8.75
N VAL A 61 24.16 7.68 -8.67
CA VAL A 61 23.82 6.92 -7.44
C VAL A 61 23.80 5.42 -7.75
N ARG A 62 23.70 4.57 -6.72
CA ARG A 62 23.55 3.12 -6.85
C ARG A 62 22.07 2.75 -6.70
N VAL A 63 21.43 2.27 -7.77
CA VAL A 63 19.99 1.96 -7.74
C VAL A 63 19.73 0.46 -7.67
N PHE A 64 18.93 0.06 -6.68
CA PHE A 64 18.45 -1.30 -6.46
C PHE A 64 16.95 -1.36 -6.68
N VAL A 65 16.51 -2.08 -7.70
CA VAL A 65 15.09 -2.21 -8.05
C VAL A 65 14.56 -3.54 -7.50
N LYS A 66 13.51 -3.48 -6.68
CA LYS A 66 12.76 -4.65 -6.20
C LYS A 66 11.54 -4.88 -7.11
N PRO A 67 11.58 -5.85 -8.05
CA PRO A 67 10.63 -5.95 -9.15
C PRO A 67 9.37 -6.74 -8.75
N GLU A 68 8.43 -6.13 -8.04
CA GLU A 68 7.19 -6.82 -7.64
C GLU A 68 6.18 -6.95 -8.79
N ASN A 69 6.43 -6.33 -9.94
CA ASN A 69 5.79 -6.68 -11.20
C ASN A 69 6.06 -8.15 -11.64
N LEU A 70 7.11 -8.79 -11.10
CA LEU A 70 7.44 -10.22 -11.31
C LEU A 70 6.89 -11.15 -10.22
N GLN A 71 6.14 -10.61 -9.26
CA GLN A 71 5.44 -11.41 -8.27
C GLN A 71 4.32 -12.24 -8.94
N ARG A 72 3.82 -13.26 -8.26
CA ARG A 72 2.58 -13.95 -8.65
C ARG A 72 1.47 -12.91 -8.82
N MET A 73 0.59 -13.14 -9.80
CA MET A 73 -0.42 -12.17 -10.27
C MET A 73 0.11 -10.79 -10.74
N GLY A 74 1.43 -10.60 -10.84
CA GLY A 74 2.05 -9.43 -11.47
C GLY A 74 2.17 -8.20 -10.59
N ALA A 75 1.97 -8.32 -9.27
CA ALA A 75 2.13 -7.20 -8.33
C ALA A 75 2.40 -7.67 -6.89
N PHE A 76 2.94 -6.76 -6.07
CA PHE A 76 3.21 -7.00 -4.64
C PHE A 76 1.97 -7.44 -3.83
N LYS A 77 0.76 -7.14 -4.32
CA LYS A 77 -0.51 -7.39 -3.64
C LYS A 77 -0.71 -8.85 -3.25
N PHE A 78 -0.10 -9.79 -3.99
CA PHE A 78 -0.13 -11.21 -3.62
C PHE A 78 0.33 -11.45 -2.19
N ARG A 79 1.37 -10.74 -1.73
CA ARG A 79 1.99 -10.94 -0.42
C ARG A 79 1.00 -10.70 0.71
N GLY A 80 0.42 -9.51 0.79
CA GLY A 80 -0.56 -9.16 1.82
C GLY A 80 -1.92 -9.81 1.63
N GLY A 81 -2.33 -10.10 0.39
CA GLY A 81 -3.52 -10.89 0.12
C GLY A 81 -3.41 -12.28 0.72
N TYR A 82 -2.35 -13.01 0.38
CA TYR A 82 -2.10 -14.35 0.87
C TYR A 82 -1.87 -14.38 2.38
N ASN A 83 -1.09 -13.43 2.91
CA ASN A 83 -0.85 -13.33 4.35
C ASN A 83 -2.17 -13.11 5.12
N ALA A 84 -3.01 -12.18 4.69
CA ALA A 84 -4.29 -11.92 5.33
C ALA A 84 -5.22 -13.14 5.31
N LEU A 85 -5.33 -13.83 4.16
CA LEU A 85 -6.16 -15.04 4.08
C LEU A 85 -5.62 -16.20 4.92
N SER A 86 -4.30 -16.33 5.05
CA SER A 86 -3.66 -17.37 5.84
C SER A 86 -3.95 -17.24 7.34
N HIS A 87 -4.19 -16.02 7.82
CA HIS A 87 -4.55 -15.76 9.22
C HIS A 87 -6.02 -16.05 9.56
N LEU A 88 -6.87 -16.31 8.55
CA LEU A 88 -8.27 -16.65 8.81
C LEU A 88 -8.40 -18.02 9.46
N THR A 89 -9.24 -18.08 10.50
CA THR A 89 -9.60 -19.31 11.20
C THR A 89 -10.32 -20.29 10.26
N PRO A 90 -10.33 -21.60 10.57
CA PRO A 90 -11.04 -22.59 9.74
C PRO A 90 -12.51 -22.23 9.49
N ASP A 91 -13.21 -21.64 10.46
CA ASP A 91 -14.60 -21.25 10.30
C ASP A 91 -14.78 -19.97 9.48
N GLU A 92 -13.85 -19.02 9.57
CA GLU A 92 -13.82 -17.86 8.66
C GLU A 92 -13.56 -18.29 7.21
N ARG A 93 -12.63 -19.22 7.01
CA ARG A 93 -12.32 -19.76 5.68
C ARG A 93 -13.54 -20.42 5.01
N LYS A 94 -14.34 -21.16 5.77
CA LYS A 94 -15.60 -21.77 5.29
C LYS A 94 -16.65 -20.75 4.86
N ARG A 95 -16.69 -19.57 5.50
CA ARG A 95 -17.62 -18.49 5.12
C ARG A 95 -17.17 -17.73 3.87
N GLY A 96 -15.94 -17.97 3.41
CA GLY A 96 -15.35 -17.29 2.27
C GLY A 96 -14.96 -15.85 2.57
N VAL A 97 -14.47 -15.17 1.54
CA VAL A 97 -14.03 -13.77 1.62
C VAL A 97 -14.69 -12.91 0.57
N VAL A 98 -14.76 -11.62 0.87
CA VAL A 98 -15.25 -10.61 -0.06
C VAL A 98 -14.28 -9.43 -0.10
N THR A 99 -14.08 -8.87 -1.28
CA THR A 99 -13.38 -7.59 -1.44
C THR A 99 -13.94 -6.84 -2.64
N PHE A 100 -13.65 -5.54 -2.73
CA PHE A 100 -13.89 -4.76 -3.93
C PHE A 100 -12.55 -4.25 -4.48
N SER A 101 -12.30 -4.55 -5.75
CA SER A 101 -11.16 -4.04 -6.50
C SER A 101 -11.35 -4.40 -7.96
N SER A 102 -10.98 -3.51 -8.87
CA SER A 102 -10.92 -3.81 -10.30
C SER A 102 -9.53 -4.24 -10.77
N GLY A 103 -8.53 -4.30 -9.87
CA GLY A 103 -7.11 -4.37 -10.22
C GLY A 103 -6.30 -5.41 -9.44
N ASN A 104 -5.10 -5.01 -9.00
CA ASN A 104 -4.13 -5.94 -8.42
C ASN A 104 -4.65 -6.61 -7.13
N HIS A 105 -5.42 -5.93 -6.29
CA HIS A 105 -5.97 -6.57 -5.08
C HIS A 105 -6.97 -7.68 -5.39
N ALA A 106 -7.84 -7.49 -6.39
CA ALA A 106 -8.79 -8.52 -6.83
C ALA A 106 -8.09 -9.81 -7.25
N GLN A 107 -7.06 -9.69 -8.09
CA GLN A 107 -6.28 -10.84 -8.55
C GLN A 107 -5.50 -11.50 -7.41
N ALA A 108 -4.97 -10.72 -6.47
CA ALA A 108 -4.26 -11.25 -5.31
C ALA A 108 -5.18 -12.07 -4.40
N ILE A 109 -6.38 -11.55 -4.08
CA ILE A 109 -7.36 -12.26 -3.26
C ILE A 109 -7.89 -13.50 -3.97
N ALA A 110 -8.24 -13.41 -5.26
CA ALA A 110 -8.71 -14.55 -6.03
C ALA A 110 -7.66 -15.68 -6.10
N LEU A 111 -6.41 -15.35 -6.43
CA LEU A 111 -5.33 -16.33 -6.48
C LEU A 111 -5.02 -16.93 -5.10
N SER A 112 -4.96 -16.09 -4.07
CA SER A 112 -4.69 -16.56 -2.69
C SER A 112 -5.79 -17.49 -2.19
N ALA A 113 -7.06 -17.12 -2.39
CA ALA A 113 -8.19 -17.94 -1.98
C ALA A 113 -8.19 -19.29 -2.69
N ARG A 114 -7.89 -19.33 -3.99
CA ARG A 114 -7.75 -20.58 -4.74
C ARG A 114 -6.66 -21.48 -4.16
N ILE A 115 -5.49 -20.94 -3.83
CA ILE A 115 -4.38 -21.72 -3.24
C ILE A 115 -4.79 -22.28 -1.87
N LEU A 116 -5.53 -21.50 -1.08
CA LEU A 116 -5.97 -21.87 0.26
C LEU A 116 -7.29 -22.68 0.30
N GLY A 117 -7.88 -22.98 -0.86
CA GLY A 117 -9.14 -23.73 -0.95
C GLY A 117 -10.35 -22.98 -0.40
N MET A 118 -10.40 -21.66 -0.62
CA MET A 118 -11.44 -20.76 -0.11
C MET A 118 -12.27 -20.15 -1.24
N GLU A 119 -13.54 -19.84 -0.96
CA GLU A 119 -14.35 -19.02 -1.86
C GLU A 119 -13.97 -17.54 -1.73
N ALA A 120 -13.80 -16.86 -2.87
CA ALA A 120 -13.56 -15.42 -2.93
C ALA A 120 -14.57 -14.73 -3.85
N THR A 121 -15.35 -13.83 -3.27
CA THR A 121 -16.26 -12.94 -4.01
C THR A 121 -15.57 -11.60 -4.26
N ILE A 122 -15.48 -11.21 -5.53
CA ILE A 122 -14.78 -10.00 -5.95
C ILE A 122 -15.78 -9.04 -6.59
N ILE A 123 -15.99 -7.89 -5.97
CA ILE A 123 -16.87 -6.85 -6.50
C ILE A 123 -16.08 -5.96 -7.47
N MET A 124 -16.46 -5.97 -8.74
CA MET A 124 -15.83 -5.21 -9.82
C MET A 124 -16.85 -4.31 -10.52
N PRO A 125 -16.47 -3.12 -11.01
CA PRO A 125 -17.41 -2.30 -11.75
C PRO A 125 -17.66 -2.89 -13.14
N LYS A 126 -18.86 -2.67 -13.71
CA LYS A 126 -19.28 -3.22 -15.01
C LYS A 126 -18.39 -2.79 -16.18
N ASP A 127 -17.73 -1.64 -16.06
CA ASP A 127 -16.79 -1.07 -17.03
C ASP A 127 -15.33 -1.50 -16.79
N ALA A 128 -15.06 -2.41 -15.85
CA ALA A 128 -13.71 -2.91 -15.60
C ALA A 128 -13.12 -3.53 -16.89
N PRO A 129 -11.84 -3.29 -17.19
CA PRO A 129 -11.20 -3.86 -18.37
C PRO A 129 -11.37 -5.38 -18.42
N LYS A 130 -11.80 -5.90 -19.58
CA LYS A 130 -12.10 -7.33 -19.76
C LYS A 130 -10.94 -8.23 -19.31
N LEU A 131 -9.71 -7.83 -19.61
CA LEU A 131 -8.50 -8.56 -19.19
C LEU A 131 -8.41 -8.75 -17.67
N LYS A 132 -8.76 -7.72 -16.88
CA LYS A 132 -8.72 -7.77 -15.40
C LYS A 132 -9.85 -8.66 -14.85
N VAL A 133 -11.03 -8.63 -15.47
CA VAL A 133 -12.14 -9.55 -15.15
C VAL A 133 -11.77 -11.00 -15.46
N ASP A 134 -11.24 -11.26 -16.66
CA ASP A 134 -10.87 -12.60 -17.11
C ASP A 134 -9.75 -13.18 -16.22
N ALA A 135 -8.75 -12.38 -15.86
CA ALA A 135 -7.70 -12.80 -14.93
C ALA A 135 -8.28 -13.17 -13.55
N THR A 136 -9.17 -12.34 -13.00
CA THR A 136 -9.81 -12.59 -11.70
C THR A 136 -10.63 -13.88 -11.72
N ARG A 137 -11.42 -14.11 -12.78
CA ARG A 137 -12.16 -15.36 -12.98
C ARG A 137 -11.26 -16.57 -13.22
N GLY A 138 -10.19 -16.40 -13.99
CA GLY A 138 -9.19 -17.45 -14.24
C GLY A 138 -8.48 -17.92 -12.97
N TYR A 139 -8.37 -17.04 -11.96
CA TYR A 139 -7.91 -17.40 -10.62
C TYR A 139 -8.99 -18.01 -9.72
N GLY A 140 -10.24 -18.15 -10.17
CA GLY A 140 -11.34 -18.76 -9.42
C GLY A 140 -12.16 -17.78 -8.59
N GLY A 141 -11.97 -16.46 -8.77
CA GLY A 141 -12.78 -15.44 -8.10
C GLY A 141 -14.21 -15.41 -8.65
N ASN A 142 -15.19 -15.41 -7.76
CA ASN A 142 -16.60 -15.15 -8.08
C ASN A 142 -16.82 -13.64 -8.28
N VAL A 143 -16.82 -13.19 -9.53
CA VAL A 143 -16.96 -11.76 -9.85
C VAL A 143 -18.42 -11.31 -9.80
N ILE A 144 -18.72 -10.38 -8.90
CA ILE A 144 -20.00 -9.66 -8.84
C ILE A 144 -19.80 -8.27 -9.43
N PHE A 145 -20.65 -7.90 -10.39
CA PHE A 145 -20.56 -6.60 -11.04
C PHE A 145 -21.46 -5.55 -10.38
N TYR A 146 -20.99 -4.30 -10.32
CA TYR A 146 -21.80 -3.14 -9.93
C TYR A 146 -21.66 -1.97 -10.92
N ASP A 147 -22.70 -1.13 -11.01
CA ASP A 147 -22.68 0.14 -11.73
C ASP A 147 -22.05 1.21 -10.82
N ARG A 148 -20.81 1.59 -11.12
CA ARG A 148 -20.05 2.54 -10.28
C ARG A 148 -20.64 3.95 -10.19
N TYR A 149 -21.62 4.27 -11.03
CA TYR A 149 -22.29 5.58 -11.05
C TYR A 149 -23.64 5.56 -10.34
N LYS A 150 -24.20 4.39 -10.04
CA LYS A 150 -25.55 4.23 -9.47
C LYS A 150 -25.61 3.37 -8.22
N GLU A 151 -24.63 2.50 -8.04
CA GLU A 151 -24.58 1.52 -6.97
C GLU A 151 -23.37 1.81 -6.08
N ASP A 152 -23.56 1.59 -4.78
CA ASP A 152 -22.48 1.69 -3.81
C ASP A 152 -21.90 0.29 -3.55
N ARG A 153 -20.61 0.13 -3.87
CA ARG A 153 -19.87 -1.12 -3.67
C ARG A 153 -19.77 -1.50 -2.19
N ASP A 154 -19.75 -0.53 -1.28
CA ASP A 154 -19.65 -0.77 0.15
C ASP A 154 -20.97 -1.37 0.67
N THR A 155 -22.10 -0.85 0.20
CA THR A 155 -23.43 -1.43 0.44
C THR A 155 -23.53 -2.87 -0.10
N ILE A 156 -23.05 -3.13 -1.33
CA ILE A 156 -23.05 -4.49 -1.91
C ILE A 156 -22.17 -5.45 -1.09
N ALA A 157 -20.99 -4.99 -0.64
CA ALA A 157 -20.13 -5.77 0.22
C ALA A 157 -20.82 -6.09 1.56
N ALA A 158 -21.44 -5.08 2.20
CA ALA A 158 -22.17 -5.25 3.45
C ALA A 158 -23.31 -6.27 3.33
N ASP A 159 -24.05 -6.25 2.22
CA ASP A 159 -25.12 -7.22 1.93
C ASP A 159 -24.59 -8.65 1.81
N ILE A 160 -23.46 -8.85 1.12
CA ILE A 160 -22.82 -10.16 0.97
C ILE A 160 -22.35 -10.67 2.34
N ILE A 161 -21.70 -9.80 3.12
CA ILE A 161 -21.24 -10.12 4.48
C ILE A 161 -22.43 -10.51 5.36
N GLY A 162 -23.53 -9.74 5.33
CA GLY A 162 -24.73 -10.03 6.11
C GLY A 162 -25.39 -11.36 5.76
N LYS A 163 -25.36 -11.77 4.48
CA LYS A 163 -25.97 -13.03 4.01
C LYS A 163 -25.11 -14.26 4.21
N THR A 164 -23.79 -14.13 4.06
CA THR A 164 -22.86 -15.27 4.01
C THR A 164 -21.96 -15.36 5.24
N GLY A 165 -21.79 -14.27 5.97
CA GLY A 165 -20.76 -14.13 7.00
C GLY A 165 -19.33 -14.09 6.45
N ALA A 166 -19.16 -13.85 5.14
CA ALA A 166 -17.87 -13.73 4.49
C ALA A 166 -17.02 -12.62 5.13
N ILE A 167 -15.71 -12.82 5.15
CA ILE A 167 -14.78 -11.85 5.73
C ILE A 167 -14.36 -10.82 4.68
N PHE A 168 -14.55 -9.55 4.99
CA PHE A 168 -14.07 -8.47 4.14
C PHE A 168 -12.55 -8.33 4.25
N ILE A 169 -11.85 -8.33 3.11
CA ILE A 169 -10.39 -8.14 3.08
C ILE A 169 -10.05 -6.78 2.45
N PRO A 170 -9.64 -5.79 3.27
CA PRO A 170 -9.28 -4.47 2.76
C PRO A 170 -8.06 -4.50 1.83
N PRO A 171 -7.97 -3.60 0.85
CA PRO A 171 -6.84 -3.55 -0.08
C PRO A 171 -5.54 -2.99 0.52
N TYR A 172 -5.60 -2.34 1.69
CA TYR A 172 -4.42 -1.74 2.33
C TYR A 172 -4.56 -1.54 3.85
N ASP A 173 -5.71 -1.05 4.34
CA ASP A 173 -5.88 -0.66 5.75
C ASP A 173 -6.18 -1.87 6.66
N HIS A 174 -5.25 -2.82 6.70
CA HIS A 174 -5.39 -4.08 7.43
C HIS A 174 -4.02 -4.61 7.86
N LYS A 175 -3.86 -5.00 9.13
CA LYS A 175 -2.57 -5.41 9.71
C LYS A 175 -1.83 -6.46 8.89
N HIS A 176 -2.48 -7.60 8.63
CA HIS A 176 -1.87 -8.69 7.88
C HIS A 176 -1.60 -8.33 6.41
N VAL A 177 -2.37 -7.38 5.85
CA VAL A 177 -2.11 -6.90 4.49
C VAL A 177 -0.81 -6.08 4.50
N ILE A 178 -0.69 -5.10 5.40
CA ILE A 178 0.50 -4.25 5.58
C ILE A 178 1.74 -5.11 5.84
N ALA A 179 1.65 -6.04 6.80
CA ALA A 179 2.74 -6.93 7.17
C ALA A 179 3.22 -7.78 5.98
N GLY A 180 2.28 -8.35 5.21
CA GLY A 180 2.61 -9.09 3.99
C GLY A 180 3.30 -8.20 2.95
N GLN A 181 2.84 -6.96 2.74
CA GLN A 181 3.49 -6.07 1.77
C GLN A 181 4.91 -5.71 2.18
N GLY A 182 5.16 -5.58 3.49
CA GLY A 182 6.49 -5.30 4.02
C GLY A 182 7.54 -6.36 3.72
N THR A 183 7.13 -7.57 3.35
CA THR A 183 8.08 -8.64 2.97
C THR A 183 8.86 -8.30 1.70
N ALA A 184 8.32 -7.48 0.79
CA ALA A 184 9.07 -6.96 -0.35
C ALA A 184 10.25 -6.08 0.10
N GLY A 185 10.00 -5.17 1.07
CA GLY A 185 11.04 -4.36 1.68
C GLY A 185 12.06 -5.20 2.44
N LYS A 186 11.60 -6.16 3.25
CA LYS A 186 12.46 -7.10 3.98
C LYS A 186 13.43 -7.81 3.04
N GLU A 187 12.92 -8.42 1.98
CA GLU A 187 13.76 -9.12 0.99
C GLU A 187 14.77 -8.19 0.33
N LEU A 188 14.37 -6.96 -0.04
CA LEU A 188 15.28 -5.97 -0.60
C LEU A 188 16.47 -5.71 0.34
N PHE A 189 16.20 -5.38 1.61
CA PHE A 189 17.27 -5.11 2.59
C PHE A 189 18.13 -6.33 2.90
N GLU A 190 17.55 -7.54 2.90
CA GLU A 190 18.32 -8.78 3.08
C GLU A 190 19.25 -9.06 1.90
N ASP A 191 18.83 -8.75 0.68
CA ASP A 191 19.61 -9.01 -0.53
C ASP A 191 20.72 -7.97 -0.75
N VAL A 192 20.48 -6.69 -0.41
CA VAL A 192 21.45 -5.61 -0.68
C VAL A 192 22.11 -5.00 0.56
N GLY A 193 21.61 -5.28 1.76
CA GLY A 193 22.02 -4.63 3.00
C GLY A 193 21.43 -3.24 3.16
N GLU A 194 22.08 -2.40 3.99
CA GLU A 194 21.63 -1.03 4.24
C GLU A 194 21.65 -0.18 2.94
N ILE A 195 20.66 0.71 2.84
CA ILE A 195 20.51 1.72 1.78
C ILE A 195 20.16 3.06 2.42
N ASP A 196 20.50 4.15 1.73
CA ASP A 196 20.33 5.52 2.23
C ASP A 196 18.91 6.04 1.99
N PHE A 197 18.29 5.65 0.87
CA PHE A 197 16.96 6.10 0.48
C PHE A 197 16.13 4.94 -0.08
N LEU A 198 14.86 4.85 0.32
CA LEU A 198 13.90 3.89 -0.23
C LEU A 198 12.70 4.63 -0.82
N PHE A 199 12.43 4.40 -2.10
CA PHE A 199 11.30 4.98 -2.82
C PHE A 199 10.20 3.95 -3.03
N VAL A 200 8.98 4.29 -2.61
CA VAL A 200 7.82 3.39 -2.65
C VAL A 200 6.60 4.11 -3.21
N CYS A 201 5.88 3.47 -4.12
CA CYS A 201 4.60 4.01 -4.61
C CYS A 201 3.55 4.08 -3.48
N VAL A 202 2.74 5.14 -3.50
CA VAL A 202 1.69 5.36 -2.50
C VAL A 202 0.33 5.52 -3.19
N GLY A 203 -0.60 4.66 -2.78
CA GLY A 203 -2.04 4.91 -2.88
C GLY A 203 -2.57 4.92 -1.44
N GLY A 204 -3.33 3.90 -1.03
CA GLY A 204 -3.82 3.82 0.34
C GLY A 204 -2.77 3.57 1.45
N GLY A 205 -1.48 3.51 1.14
CA GLY A 205 -0.37 3.44 2.11
C GLY A 205 0.11 2.03 2.51
N GLY A 206 -0.58 0.96 2.12
CA GLY A 206 -0.26 -0.40 2.62
C GLY A 206 1.16 -0.90 2.32
N LEU A 207 1.67 -0.65 1.10
CA LEU A 207 3.03 -1.05 0.71
C LEU A 207 4.09 -0.24 1.45
N ILE A 208 4.00 1.09 1.41
CA ILE A 208 4.99 1.96 2.05
C ILE A 208 5.02 1.75 3.56
N SER A 209 3.88 1.55 4.23
CA SER A 209 3.85 1.24 5.65
C SER A 209 4.60 -0.06 5.96
N GLY A 210 4.36 -1.13 5.20
CA GLY A 210 5.07 -2.40 5.38
C GLY A 210 6.58 -2.26 5.12
N CYS A 211 6.96 -1.58 4.05
CA CYS A 211 8.36 -1.30 3.72
C CYS A 211 9.04 -0.43 4.78
N ALA A 212 8.34 0.55 5.36
CA ALA A 212 8.85 1.40 6.42
C ALA A 212 9.08 0.62 7.73
N LEU A 213 8.22 -0.37 8.05
CA LEU A 213 8.47 -1.31 9.15
C LEU A 213 9.78 -2.08 8.92
N ALA A 214 9.99 -2.62 7.71
CA ALA A 214 11.23 -3.31 7.36
C ALA A 214 12.46 -2.39 7.44
N ALA A 215 12.38 -1.19 6.85
CA ALA A 215 13.44 -0.19 6.87
C ALA A 215 13.85 0.17 8.29
N SER A 216 12.88 0.41 9.18
CA SER A 216 13.14 0.81 10.57
C SER A 216 13.99 -0.19 11.36
N ARG A 217 13.99 -1.48 10.96
CA ARG A 217 14.78 -2.52 11.61
C ARG A 217 16.05 -2.91 10.88
N LEU A 218 16.00 -2.98 9.55
CA LEU A 218 17.06 -3.53 8.71
C LEU A 218 18.00 -2.46 8.13
N SER A 219 17.53 -1.22 8.04
CA SER A 219 18.34 -0.07 7.60
C SER A 219 17.89 1.19 8.35
N PRO A 220 18.15 1.31 9.66
CA PRO A 220 17.52 2.33 10.52
C PRO A 220 17.83 3.78 10.16
N LYS A 221 18.85 4.02 9.32
CA LYS A 221 19.21 5.34 8.78
C LYS A 221 18.61 5.62 7.39
N CYS A 222 17.95 4.63 6.78
CA CYS A 222 17.29 4.77 5.49
C CYS A 222 16.18 5.79 5.59
N ARG A 223 16.17 6.76 4.67
CA ARG A 223 15.07 7.69 4.48
C ARG A 223 14.02 7.07 3.58
N VAL A 224 12.82 6.85 4.11
CA VAL A 224 11.70 6.26 3.37
C VAL A 224 10.88 7.37 2.73
N ILE A 225 10.81 7.36 1.40
CA ILE A 225 10.15 8.38 0.60
C ILE A 225 8.98 7.73 -0.16
N GLY A 226 7.78 8.22 0.11
CA GLY A 226 6.60 7.85 -0.66
C GLY A 226 6.42 8.73 -1.89
N VAL A 227 5.87 8.14 -2.95
CA VAL A 227 5.62 8.85 -4.20
C VAL A 227 4.17 8.63 -4.64
N GLU A 228 3.44 9.74 -4.78
CA GLU A 228 2.06 9.80 -5.29
C GLU A 228 2.02 10.45 -6.68
N PRO A 229 0.98 10.19 -7.50
CA PRO A 229 0.72 11.02 -8.67
C PRO A 229 0.29 12.44 -8.21
N GLU A 230 0.68 13.48 -8.94
CA GLU A 230 0.39 14.87 -8.57
C GLU A 230 -1.09 15.17 -8.35
N ALA A 231 -1.97 14.53 -9.13
CA ALA A 231 -3.41 14.72 -9.05
C ALA A 231 -4.03 14.07 -7.79
N GLY A 232 -3.33 13.10 -7.20
CA GLY A 232 -3.80 12.27 -6.08
C GLY A 232 -2.85 12.32 -4.89
N ASN A 233 -2.53 13.52 -4.41
CA ASN A 233 -1.55 13.75 -3.35
C ASN A 233 -2.15 13.73 -1.93
N ASP A 234 -3.11 12.84 -1.69
CA ASP A 234 -3.85 12.81 -0.41
C ASP A 234 -2.96 12.39 0.77
N ALA A 235 -2.00 11.49 0.58
CA ALA A 235 -1.08 11.10 1.64
C ALA A 235 -0.08 12.22 1.97
N GLN A 236 0.41 12.94 0.96
CA GLN A 236 1.25 14.13 1.16
C GLN A 236 0.51 15.16 2.02
N GLN A 237 -0.70 15.55 1.60
CA GLN A 237 -1.52 16.50 2.36
C GLN A 237 -1.82 15.98 3.77
N SER A 238 -2.05 14.67 3.92
CA SER A 238 -2.35 14.05 5.22
C SER A 238 -1.19 14.11 6.20
N LEU A 239 0.04 13.80 5.74
CA LEU A 239 1.24 13.87 6.59
C LEU A 239 1.57 15.32 6.97
N GLU A 240 1.52 16.24 6.01
CA GLU A 240 1.78 17.67 6.25
C GLU A 240 0.77 18.28 7.24
N ARG A 241 -0.51 17.91 7.10
CA ARG A 241 -1.59 18.38 7.97
C ARG A 241 -1.61 17.67 9.33
N GLY A 242 -1.00 16.49 9.45
CA GLY A 242 -1.06 15.65 10.64
C GLY A 242 -2.43 14.97 10.86
N SER A 243 -3.29 14.94 9.84
CA SER A 243 -4.60 14.26 9.85
C SER A 243 -5.00 13.84 8.45
N ILE A 244 -5.77 12.75 8.33
CA ILE A 244 -6.18 12.20 7.01
C ILE A 244 -7.00 13.22 6.23
N VAL A 245 -6.52 13.54 5.03
CA VAL A 245 -7.20 14.37 4.03
C VAL A 245 -7.94 13.48 3.06
N HIS A 246 -9.14 13.93 2.66
CA HIS A 246 -9.95 13.28 1.65
C HIS A 246 -10.02 14.18 0.41
N ILE A 247 -9.84 13.60 -0.76
CA ILE A 247 -9.93 14.27 -2.06
C ILE A 247 -10.97 13.57 -2.94
N ASP A 248 -11.39 14.24 -4.00
CA ASP A 248 -12.12 13.58 -5.09
C ASP A 248 -11.21 12.55 -5.79
N THR A 249 -11.80 11.58 -6.49
CA THR A 249 -11.01 10.56 -7.21
C THR A 249 -10.08 11.24 -8.23
N PRO A 250 -8.76 11.08 -8.11
CA PRO A 250 -7.81 11.81 -8.95
C PRO A 250 -7.79 11.28 -10.38
N LYS A 251 -7.51 12.16 -11.34
CA LYS A 251 -7.36 11.80 -12.77
C LYS A 251 -5.88 11.64 -13.09
N THR A 252 -5.42 10.40 -13.22
CA THR A 252 -4.03 10.04 -13.49
C THR A 252 -3.99 8.68 -14.19
N ILE A 253 -2.94 8.43 -14.97
CA ILE A 253 -2.66 7.09 -15.53
C ILE A 253 -2.22 6.07 -14.46
N ALA A 254 -1.83 6.52 -13.25
CA ALA A 254 -1.48 5.65 -12.13
C ALA A 254 -2.74 5.05 -11.47
N ASP A 255 -3.41 4.11 -12.14
CA ASP A 255 -4.70 3.56 -11.71
C ASP A 255 -4.65 2.85 -10.34
N GLY A 256 -3.50 2.30 -9.96
CA GLY A 256 -3.28 1.70 -8.64
C GLY A 256 -3.14 2.70 -7.48
N ALA A 257 -3.04 4.01 -7.78
CA ALA A 257 -2.85 5.10 -6.81
C ALA A 257 -3.97 6.16 -6.87
N GLN A 258 -5.18 5.80 -7.35
CA GLN A 258 -6.34 6.70 -7.38
C GLN A 258 -7.17 6.66 -6.09
N THR A 259 -6.55 6.43 -4.94
CA THR A 259 -7.24 6.49 -3.66
C THR A 259 -7.71 7.92 -3.36
N GLN A 260 -8.78 8.04 -2.59
CA GLN A 260 -9.31 9.33 -2.14
C GLN A 260 -8.72 9.74 -0.78
N HIS A 261 -8.19 8.76 -0.05
CA HIS A 261 -7.54 8.92 1.24
C HIS A 261 -6.72 7.67 1.58
N ILE A 262 -5.64 7.84 2.34
CA ILE A 262 -4.92 6.76 3.03
C ILE A 262 -5.75 6.07 4.13
N GLY A 263 -5.33 4.87 4.52
CA GLY A 263 -5.89 4.14 5.66
C GLY A 263 -5.48 4.70 7.04
N LYS A 264 -6.22 4.33 8.09
CA LYS A 264 -5.94 4.74 9.47
C LYS A 264 -4.68 4.07 10.03
N LEU A 265 -4.52 2.76 9.83
CA LEU A 265 -3.34 2.02 10.27
C LEU A 265 -2.12 2.43 9.48
N THR A 266 -2.28 2.59 8.16
CA THR A 266 -1.19 3.03 7.28
C THR A 266 -0.74 4.44 7.62
N PHE A 267 -1.66 5.37 7.87
CA PHE A 267 -1.33 6.72 8.32
C PHE A 267 -0.59 6.72 9.67
N GLY A 268 -1.04 5.91 10.63
CA GLY A 268 -0.37 5.76 11.93
C GLY A 268 1.10 5.38 11.78
N ILE A 269 1.40 4.39 10.93
CA ILE A 269 2.78 3.96 10.62
C ILE A 269 3.53 5.04 9.85
N MET A 270 2.93 5.62 8.80
CA MET A 270 3.58 6.58 7.92
C MET A 270 4.02 7.83 8.69
N ARG A 271 3.18 8.33 9.61
CA ARG A 271 3.50 9.50 10.44
C ARG A 271 4.75 9.29 11.29
N GLU A 272 5.06 8.06 11.66
CA GLU A 272 6.21 7.72 12.51
C GLU A 272 7.45 7.28 11.74
N LYS A 273 7.28 6.70 10.54
CA LYS A 273 8.35 5.95 9.85
C LYS A 273 8.60 6.37 8.41
N VAL A 274 7.82 7.31 7.86
CA VAL A 274 8.02 7.83 6.50
C VAL A 274 8.50 9.27 6.59
N ASP A 275 9.66 9.54 5.98
CA ASP A 275 10.35 10.83 6.05
C ASP A 275 9.65 11.90 5.21
N LYS A 276 9.13 11.53 4.05
CA LYS A 276 8.52 12.48 3.11
C LYS A 276 7.60 11.77 2.12
N ILE A 277 6.56 12.46 1.67
CA ILE A 277 5.80 12.11 0.47
C ILE A 277 6.05 13.20 -0.57
N ILE A 278 6.39 12.78 -1.78
CA ILE A 278 6.54 13.65 -2.94
C ILE A 278 5.57 13.23 -4.04
N THR A 279 5.40 14.12 -5.01
CA THR A 279 4.53 13.89 -6.16
C THR A 279 5.30 13.91 -7.46
N VAL A 280 4.78 13.19 -8.46
CA VAL A 280 5.29 13.19 -9.84
C VAL A 280 4.14 13.32 -10.83
N THR A 281 4.44 13.84 -12.02
CA THR A 281 3.47 14.00 -13.10
C THR A 281 3.28 12.70 -13.88
N ASP A 282 2.16 12.58 -14.62
CA ASP A 282 1.94 11.43 -15.51
C ASP A 282 3.00 11.33 -16.62
N ASP A 283 3.55 12.46 -17.09
CA ASP A 283 4.65 12.48 -18.07
C ASP A 283 5.95 11.89 -17.48
N GLU A 284 6.24 12.16 -16.20
CA GLU A 284 7.36 11.56 -15.47
C GLU A 284 7.18 10.04 -15.35
N LEU A 285 5.94 9.56 -15.17
CA LEU A 285 5.62 8.13 -15.16
C LEU A 285 5.85 7.49 -16.54
N ILE A 286 5.36 8.12 -17.61
CA ILE A 286 5.54 7.63 -18.99
C ILE A 286 7.03 7.50 -19.32
N SER A 287 7.84 8.50 -18.96
CA SER A 287 9.30 8.47 -19.13
C SER A 287 9.94 7.27 -18.42
N CYS A 288 9.49 6.94 -17.21
CA CYS A 288 9.96 5.78 -16.45
C CYS A 288 9.49 4.45 -17.06
N MET A 289 8.26 4.38 -17.59
CA MET A 289 7.78 3.20 -18.32
C MET A 289 8.66 2.91 -19.54
N HIS A 290 9.00 3.94 -20.33
CA HIS A 290 9.95 3.82 -21.44
C HIS A 290 11.31 3.33 -20.95
N PHE A 291 11.85 3.89 -19.87
CA PHE A 291 13.12 3.45 -19.32
C PHE A 291 13.11 1.96 -18.91
N PHE A 292 12.08 1.51 -18.19
CA PHE A 292 11.97 0.11 -17.79
C PHE A 292 11.88 -0.82 -19.01
N GLY A 293 11.07 -0.48 -20.01
CA GLY A 293 10.93 -1.29 -21.23
C GLY A 293 12.22 -1.30 -22.08
N GLU A 294 12.88 -0.16 -22.24
CA GLU A 294 14.03 -0.01 -23.14
C GLU A 294 15.35 -0.42 -22.52
N ARG A 295 15.57 -0.14 -21.23
CA ARG A 295 16.86 -0.33 -20.56
C ARG A 295 16.89 -1.52 -19.62
N MET A 296 15.79 -1.80 -18.93
CA MET A 296 15.71 -2.93 -17.98
C MET A 296 14.94 -4.14 -18.52
N LYS A 297 14.29 -4.01 -19.69
CA LYS A 297 13.54 -5.07 -20.38
C LYS A 297 12.40 -5.65 -19.54
N MET A 298 11.74 -4.79 -18.78
CA MET A 298 10.59 -5.14 -17.96
C MET A 298 9.35 -4.36 -18.39
N ILE A 299 8.19 -5.00 -18.29
CA ILE A 299 6.88 -4.34 -18.39
C ILE A 299 6.51 -3.89 -16.98
N VAL A 300 6.31 -2.58 -16.81
CA VAL A 300 5.92 -1.96 -15.53
C VAL A 300 4.70 -1.08 -15.79
N GLU A 301 3.67 -1.25 -14.97
CA GLU A 301 2.47 -0.41 -15.04
C GLU A 301 2.77 1.03 -14.57
N PRO A 302 1.95 2.03 -14.92
CA PRO A 302 2.23 3.42 -14.57
C PRO A 302 2.42 3.64 -13.05
N THR A 303 1.60 2.99 -12.20
CA THR A 303 1.74 3.09 -10.74
C THR A 303 3.07 2.53 -10.23
N GLY A 304 3.57 1.44 -10.82
CA GLY A 304 4.89 0.86 -10.47
C GLY A 304 6.05 1.80 -10.84
N CYS A 305 5.83 2.82 -11.67
CA CYS A 305 6.85 3.79 -12.05
C CYS A 305 7.03 4.94 -11.06
N LEU A 306 6.11 5.11 -10.09
CA LEU A 306 6.12 6.20 -9.10
C LEU A 306 7.45 6.26 -8.35
N GLY A 307 7.94 5.12 -7.82
CA GLY A 307 9.17 5.08 -7.04
C GLY A 307 10.40 5.56 -7.83
N LEU A 308 10.55 5.11 -9.08
CA LEU A 308 11.66 5.53 -9.93
C LEU A 308 11.52 7.01 -10.32
N ALA A 309 10.34 7.46 -10.72
CA ALA A 309 10.10 8.86 -11.07
C ALA A 309 10.46 9.80 -9.90
N GLY A 310 10.07 9.44 -8.67
CA GLY A 310 10.42 10.20 -7.48
C GLY A 310 11.93 10.26 -7.22
N LEU A 311 12.65 9.15 -7.42
CA LEU A 311 14.11 9.14 -7.33
C LEU A 311 14.74 10.07 -8.37
N LYS A 312 14.35 9.96 -9.64
CA LYS A 312 14.88 10.82 -10.72
C LYS A 312 14.66 12.30 -10.42
N LYS A 313 13.48 12.65 -9.88
CA LYS A 313 13.12 14.01 -9.49
C LYS A 313 14.01 14.56 -8.38
N LEU A 314 14.23 13.78 -7.31
CA LEU A 314 15.07 14.24 -6.19
C LEU A 314 16.57 14.27 -6.52
N VAL A 315 17.03 13.40 -7.43
CA VAL A 315 18.39 13.51 -7.99
C VAL A 315 18.52 14.81 -8.79
N ALA A 316 17.54 15.13 -9.65
CA ALA A 316 17.56 16.35 -10.45
C ALA A 316 17.52 17.64 -9.63
N SER A 317 16.85 17.63 -8.45
CA SER A 317 16.83 18.77 -7.53
C SER A 317 18.06 18.86 -6.62
N GLY A 318 18.95 17.86 -6.64
CA GLY A 318 20.12 17.79 -5.75
C GLY A 318 19.80 17.36 -4.32
N ASP A 319 18.61 16.83 -4.07
CA ASP A 319 18.16 16.35 -2.75
C ASP A 319 18.70 14.95 -2.40
N ILE A 320 19.26 14.24 -3.39
CA ILE A 320 19.94 12.96 -3.22
C ILE A 320 21.45 13.17 -3.43
N PRO A 321 22.28 12.94 -2.39
CA PRO A 321 23.73 13.02 -2.52
C PRO A 321 24.26 12.03 -3.57
N PRO A 322 25.30 12.40 -4.34
CA PRO A 322 26.02 11.45 -5.19
C PRO A 322 26.48 10.22 -4.42
N ASP A 323 26.59 9.09 -5.11
CA ASP A 323 27.00 7.79 -4.59
C ASP A 323 26.07 7.17 -3.52
N SER A 324 24.94 7.81 -3.21
CA SER A 324 23.90 7.22 -2.35
C SER A 324 23.43 5.87 -2.88
N ARG A 325 23.03 4.99 -1.96
CA ARG A 325 22.40 3.71 -2.24
C ARG A 325 20.89 3.90 -2.16
N CYS A 326 20.20 3.70 -3.28
CA CYS A 326 18.78 3.98 -3.42
C CYS A 326 18.00 2.69 -3.78
N GLY A 327 17.06 2.31 -2.94
CA GLY A 327 16.09 1.25 -3.23
C GLY A 327 14.85 1.82 -3.91
N VAL A 328 14.33 1.10 -4.90
CA VAL A 328 13.06 1.41 -5.57
C VAL A 328 12.20 0.15 -5.58
N VAL A 329 11.00 0.22 -5.01
CA VAL A 329 10.01 -0.87 -5.10
C VAL A 329 9.04 -0.56 -6.23
N ILE A 330 8.91 -1.48 -7.20
CA ILE A 330 8.02 -1.35 -8.37
C ILE A 330 6.92 -2.39 -8.35
#